data_AF-A0A6N8A062-F1
#
_entry.id   AF-A0A6N8A062-F1
#
_cell.length_a   1.000
_cell.length_b   1.000
_cell.length_c   1.000
_cell.angle_alpha   90.00
_cell.angle_beta   90.00
_cell.angle_gamma   90.00
#
_symmetry.space_group_name_H-M   'P 1'
#
loop_
_entity.id
_entity.type
_entity.pdbx_description
1 polymer ?
#
loop_
_entity_poly.entity_id
_entity_poly.type
_entity_poly.pdbx_seq_one_letter_code
_entity_poly.pdbx_strand_id
1 'polypeptide(L)'
;MLSHMSLVYETTRRWGHLPNQTLSDGTMRVARLPETFEDYLFEFPPPATELMISCSDRDLKMLTGMAIPAALVDFYRVHNGCSLFCGAISILGLPGDVFARASKGTAQVHNLLTRAIAPDVPAPQGRDLTIAVYDNHTHALIRPDGTIGRVPDLRPDMVLNTWRCLDDWVLCETARLADQFAADGTRQNAFGQSQTASGKNPKSGHRPVAARLSGMVQRLRPRFPG
;
A
#
# COMPACT_ATOMS: atom_id res chain seq x y z
N MET A 1 -4.18 15.11 15.74
CA MET A 1 -4.22 14.44 14.43
C MET A 1 -2.93 13.64 14.30
N LEU A 2 -3.02 12.31 14.23
CA LEU A 2 -1.88 11.49 13.84
C LEU A 2 -1.73 11.66 12.33
N SER A 3 -0.59 12.15 11.87
CA SER A 3 -0.32 12.27 10.43
C SER A 3 -0.31 10.88 9.80
N HIS A 4 -0.68 10.78 8.52
CA HIS A 4 -0.57 9.60 7.62
C HIS A 4 0.70 8.76 7.88
N MET A 5 1.81 9.42 8.19
CA MET A 5 3.09 8.80 8.51
C MET A 5 3.07 7.99 9.80
N SER A 6 2.34 8.42 10.83
CA SER A 6 2.32 7.75 12.13
C SER A 6 1.66 6.37 12.08
N LEU A 7 0.62 6.16 11.25
CA LEU A 7 0.00 4.83 11.15
C LEU A 7 0.76 3.91 10.19
N VAL A 8 1.31 4.40 9.07
CA VAL A 8 2.23 3.58 8.25
C VAL A 8 3.41 3.16 9.11
N TYR A 9 3.92 4.05 9.98
CA TYR A 9 4.94 3.75 10.96
C TYR A 9 4.48 2.75 12.05
N GLU A 10 3.27 2.88 12.59
CA GLU A 10 2.72 1.90 13.56
C GLU A 10 2.42 0.54 12.94
N THR A 11 1.97 0.51 11.68
CA THR A 11 1.71 -0.74 10.97
C THR A 11 3.04 -1.40 10.64
N THR A 12 4.04 -0.65 10.18
CA THR A 12 5.42 -1.13 10.00
C THR A 12 6.06 -1.63 11.29
N ARG A 13 5.71 -1.11 12.48
CA ARG A 13 6.15 -1.71 13.76
C ARG A 13 5.73 -3.18 13.90
N ARG A 14 4.56 -3.57 13.38
CA ARG A 14 4.09 -4.97 13.39
C ARG A 14 5.05 -5.91 12.64
N TRP A 15 5.78 -5.35 11.67
CA TRP A 15 6.82 -6.02 10.88
C TRP A 15 8.22 -5.46 11.15
N GLY A 16 8.41 -4.69 12.22
CA GLY A 16 9.69 -4.02 12.52
C GLY A 16 10.81 -4.99 12.92
N HIS A 17 10.47 -6.27 13.07
CA HIS A 17 11.42 -7.37 13.22
C HIS A 17 12.01 -7.84 11.88
N LEU A 18 11.39 -7.50 10.75
CA LEU A 18 11.87 -7.84 9.43
C LEU A 18 12.92 -6.82 8.95
N PRO A 19 13.92 -7.26 8.15
CA PRO A 19 14.98 -6.38 7.68
C PRO A 19 14.46 -5.22 6.82
N ASN A 20 15.11 -4.07 6.96
CA ASN A 20 14.89 -2.89 6.12
C ASN A 20 16.17 -2.58 5.34
N GLN A 21 16.04 -1.89 4.20
CA GLN A 21 17.16 -1.48 3.36
C GLN A 21 16.90 -0.08 2.81
N THR A 22 17.91 0.79 2.83
CA THR A 22 17.90 2.05 2.09
C THR A 22 18.83 1.93 0.90
N LEU A 23 18.32 2.22 -0.29
CA LEU A 23 19.09 2.20 -1.54
C LEU A 23 19.87 3.50 -1.72
N SER A 24 20.82 3.51 -2.66
CA SER A 24 21.68 4.67 -2.92
C SER A 24 20.94 5.89 -3.49
N ASP A 25 19.76 5.68 -4.08
CA ASP A 25 18.87 6.74 -4.56
C ASP A 25 17.98 7.32 -3.44
N GLY A 26 18.09 6.80 -2.21
CA GLY A 26 17.27 7.20 -1.07
C GLY A 26 15.98 6.42 -0.91
N THR A 27 15.68 5.46 -1.81
CA THR A 27 14.50 4.60 -1.69
C THR A 27 14.60 3.73 -0.43
N MET A 28 13.54 3.76 0.39
CA MET A 28 13.42 2.92 1.57
C MET A 28 12.60 1.67 1.26
N ARG A 29 13.18 0.51 1.51
CA ARG A 29 12.51 -0.79 1.45
C ARG A 29 12.32 -1.33 2.86
N VAL A 30 11.09 -1.68 3.21
CA VAL A 30 10.71 -2.05 4.58
C VAL A 30 10.13 -3.45 4.61
N ALA A 31 10.53 -4.21 5.61
CA ALA A 31 10.06 -5.56 5.90
C ALA A 31 10.30 -6.57 4.76
N ARG A 32 11.57 -6.95 4.58
CA ARG A 32 11.98 -8.03 3.66
C ARG A 32 11.32 -9.36 4.00
N LEU A 33 10.74 -10.02 3.01
CA LEU A 33 10.15 -11.35 3.18
C LEU A 33 11.25 -12.45 3.18
N PRO A 34 11.19 -13.45 4.07
CA PRO A 34 12.24 -14.46 4.20
C PRO A 34 12.33 -15.48 3.05
N GLU A 35 11.23 -15.74 2.33
CA GLU A 35 11.10 -16.90 1.44
C GLU A 35 11.00 -16.56 -0.06
N THR A 36 10.76 -15.29 -0.41
CA THR A 36 10.70 -14.83 -1.81
C THR A 36 11.89 -13.94 -2.15
N PHE A 37 12.34 -14.04 -3.40
CA PHE A 37 13.58 -13.50 -3.96
C PHE A 37 13.70 -11.97 -3.84
N GLU A 38 14.06 -11.47 -2.66
CA GLU A 38 14.32 -10.05 -2.38
C GLU A 38 13.10 -9.12 -2.35
N ASP A 39 11.89 -9.67 -2.16
CA ASP A 39 10.70 -8.84 -2.04
C ASP A 39 10.60 -8.17 -0.67
N TYR A 40 10.19 -6.91 -0.69
CA TYR A 40 9.87 -6.12 0.49
C TYR A 40 8.38 -5.85 0.51
N LEU A 41 7.79 -5.87 1.72
CA LEU A 41 6.38 -5.53 1.87
C LEU A 41 6.10 -4.10 1.45
N PHE A 42 7.03 -3.17 1.70
CA PHE A 42 6.83 -1.77 1.34
C PHE A 42 8.06 -1.21 0.64
N GLU A 43 7.82 -0.39 -0.38
CA GLU A 43 8.85 0.42 -1.02
C GLU A 43 8.41 1.88 -1.08
N PHE A 44 9.24 2.76 -0.55
CA PHE A 44 9.01 4.19 -0.49
C PHE A 44 10.15 4.93 -1.22
N PRO A 45 9.92 5.35 -2.47
CA PRO A 45 10.82 6.24 -3.19
C PRO A 45 11.15 7.51 -2.39
N PRO A 46 12.29 8.16 -2.67
CA PRO A 46 12.63 9.44 -2.06
C PRO A 46 11.56 10.51 -2.32
N PRO A 47 11.49 11.56 -1.49
CA PRO A 47 10.64 12.72 -1.75
C PRO A 47 10.80 13.29 -3.15
N ALA A 48 9.70 13.77 -3.74
CA ALA A 48 9.74 14.59 -4.94
C ALA A 48 10.33 15.96 -4.60
N THR A 49 11.15 16.50 -5.51
CA THR A 49 11.64 17.87 -5.39
C THR A 49 10.54 18.88 -5.73
N GLU A 50 10.63 20.11 -5.22
CA GLU A 50 9.69 21.18 -5.59
C GLU A 50 9.71 21.46 -7.10
N LEU A 51 10.85 21.26 -7.77
CA LEU A 51 10.94 21.35 -9.22
C LEU A 51 10.12 20.25 -9.92
N MET A 52 10.22 19.00 -9.47
CA MET A 52 9.41 17.89 -10.00
C MET A 52 7.91 18.15 -9.81
N ILE A 53 7.51 18.62 -8.63
CA ILE A 53 6.10 18.93 -8.31
C ILE A 53 5.59 20.04 -9.22
N SER A 54 6.31 21.16 -9.31
CA SER A 54 5.89 22.31 -10.13
C SER A 54 5.84 22.00 -11.64
N CYS A 55 6.83 21.28 -12.18
CA CYS A 55 6.79 20.83 -13.57
C CYS A 55 5.63 19.88 -13.83
N SER A 56 5.43 18.88 -12.97
CA SER A 56 4.34 17.91 -13.12
C SER A 56 2.96 18.54 -12.98
N ASP A 57 2.80 19.51 -12.07
CA ASP A 57 1.54 20.24 -11.90
C ASP A 57 1.22 21.09 -13.13
N ARG A 58 2.21 21.79 -13.68
CA ARG A 58 2.05 22.53 -14.95
C ARG A 58 1.67 21.59 -16.08
N ASP A 59 2.37 20.48 -16.23
CA ASP A 59 2.16 19.55 -17.33
C ASP A 59 0.79 18.85 -17.20
N LEU A 60 0.39 18.46 -15.98
CA LEU A 60 -0.95 17.94 -15.69
C LEU A 60 -2.05 18.95 -16.04
N LYS A 61 -1.87 20.23 -15.67
CA LYS A 61 -2.81 21.31 -16.02
C LYS A 61 -2.94 21.49 -17.52
N MET A 62 -1.83 21.42 -18.25
CA MET A 62 -1.85 21.52 -19.71
C MET A 62 -2.56 20.33 -20.37
N LEU A 63 -2.35 19.12 -19.86
CA LEU A 63 -2.87 17.89 -20.46
C LEU A 63 -4.34 17.62 -20.12
N THR A 64 -4.76 17.98 -18.89
CA THR A 64 -6.07 17.57 -18.34
C THR A 64 -6.92 18.74 -17.85
N GLY A 65 -6.35 19.95 -17.76
CA GLY A 65 -7.01 21.10 -17.13
C GLY A 65 -7.09 21.00 -15.60
N MET A 66 -6.44 20.01 -14.97
CA MET A 66 -6.44 19.79 -13.53
C MET A 66 -5.12 20.15 -12.88
N ALA A 67 -5.18 20.62 -11.63
CA ALA A 67 -4.02 20.73 -10.75
C ALA A 67 -3.81 19.43 -9.98
N ILE A 68 -2.57 19.20 -9.52
CA ILE A 68 -2.31 18.14 -8.53
C ILE A 68 -3.02 18.52 -7.22
N PRO A 69 -3.88 17.66 -6.65
CA PRO A 69 -4.52 17.93 -5.37
C PRO A 69 -3.49 18.18 -4.26
N ALA A 70 -3.76 19.14 -3.38
CA ALA A 70 -2.82 19.54 -2.32
C ALA A 70 -2.40 18.36 -1.42
N ALA A 71 -3.32 17.45 -1.11
CA ALA A 71 -3.01 16.25 -0.33
C ALA A 71 -1.97 15.34 -1.01
N LEU A 72 -1.99 15.24 -2.35
CA LEU A 72 -0.97 14.51 -3.10
C LEU A 72 0.36 15.26 -3.10
N VAL A 73 0.35 16.59 -3.20
CA VAL A 73 1.57 17.40 -3.10
C VAL A 73 2.26 17.15 -1.75
N ASP A 74 1.51 17.19 -0.66
CA ASP A 74 2.05 16.92 0.68
C ASP A 74 2.54 15.47 0.81
N PHE A 75 1.84 14.52 0.19
CA PHE A 75 2.33 13.14 0.09
C PHE A 75 3.67 13.06 -0.66
N TYR A 76 3.79 13.71 -1.83
CA TYR A 76 4.99 13.69 -2.66
C TYR A 76 6.20 14.35 -2.01
N ARG A 77 5.99 15.33 -1.13
CA ARG A 77 7.06 15.91 -0.31
C ARG A 77 7.65 14.95 0.72
N VAL A 78 6.97 13.85 0.99
CA VAL A 78 7.45 12.80 1.89
C VAL A 78 7.95 11.59 1.10
N HIS A 79 7.15 11.12 0.13
CA HIS A 79 7.49 10.00 -0.75
C HIS A 79 6.94 10.22 -2.16
N ASN A 80 7.77 10.08 -3.19
CA ASN A 80 7.32 10.22 -4.58
C ASN A 80 6.59 8.96 -5.10
N GLY A 81 5.41 8.68 -4.54
CA GLY A 81 4.70 7.42 -4.72
C GLY A 81 5.11 6.38 -3.68
N CYS A 82 4.54 5.17 -3.74
CA CYS A 82 5.01 4.01 -2.97
C CYS A 82 4.38 2.71 -3.48
N SER A 83 5.02 1.58 -3.17
CA SER A 83 4.46 0.24 -3.33
C SER A 83 4.13 -0.34 -1.96
N LEU A 84 2.92 -0.85 -1.78
CA LEU A 84 2.43 -1.45 -0.55
C LEU A 84 2.10 -2.93 -0.76
N PHE A 85 2.48 -3.74 0.22
CA PHE A 85 2.34 -5.20 0.26
C PHE A 85 2.80 -5.87 -1.05
N CYS A 86 4.08 -5.69 -1.39
CA CYS A 86 4.70 -6.28 -2.58
C CYS A 86 3.98 -5.93 -3.89
N GLY A 87 3.47 -4.70 -4.01
CA GLY A 87 2.81 -4.21 -5.22
C GLY A 87 1.31 -4.48 -5.30
N ALA A 88 0.70 -5.05 -4.25
CA ALA A 88 -0.76 -5.19 -4.18
C ALA A 88 -1.48 -3.84 -4.37
N ILE A 89 -0.86 -2.75 -3.87
CA ILE A 89 -1.22 -1.37 -4.20
C ILE A 89 0.04 -0.60 -4.58
N SER A 90 -0.03 0.13 -5.69
CA SER A 90 1.01 1.07 -6.12
C SER A 90 0.43 2.48 -6.20
N ILE A 91 0.85 3.37 -5.29
CA ILE A 91 0.55 4.81 -5.33
C ILE A 91 1.45 5.47 -6.37
N LEU A 92 0.84 6.16 -7.33
CA LEU A 92 1.51 6.75 -8.48
C LEU A 92 2.45 7.88 -8.06
N GLY A 93 3.69 7.83 -8.51
CA GLY A 93 4.68 8.90 -8.33
C GLY A 93 4.68 9.90 -9.48
N LEU A 94 5.35 11.04 -9.26
CA LEU A 94 5.68 12.01 -10.28
C LEU A 94 6.90 11.56 -11.09
N PRO A 95 6.99 11.91 -12.40
CA PRO A 95 8.20 11.67 -13.18
C PRO A 95 9.40 12.39 -12.56
N GLY A 96 10.52 11.69 -12.46
CA GLY A 96 11.81 12.26 -12.06
C GLY A 96 12.97 11.62 -12.82
N ASP A 97 14.14 12.25 -12.78
CA ASP A 97 15.34 11.76 -13.48
C ASP A 97 15.76 10.34 -13.05
N VAL A 98 15.35 9.92 -11.85
CA VAL A 98 15.59 8.56 -11.33
C VAL A 98 14.83 7.50 -12.14
N PHE A 99 13.74 7.85 -12.82
CA PHE A 99 12.96 6.94 -13.67
C PHE A 99 13.65 6.58 -14.99
N ALA A 100 14.73 7.27 -15.37
CA ALA A 100 15.56 6.85 -16.50
C ALA A 100 16.35 5.56 -16.23
N ARG A 101 16.40 5.11 -14.96
CA ARG A 101 16.93 3.81 -14.59
C ARG A 101 15.78 2.91 -14.23
N ALA A 102 15.20 2.27 -15.27
CA ALA A 102 14.57 0.98 -15.11
C ALA A 102 15.60 0.02 -14.48
N SER A 103 15.70 0.04 -13.15
CA SER A 103 16.43 -0.95 -12.39
C SER A 103 15.68 -2.26 -12.55
N LYS A 104 16.20 -3.05 -13.50
CA LYS A 104 15.99 -4.48 -13.67
C LYS A 104 15.40 -5.14 -12.40
N GLY A 105 14.10 -5.38 -12.38
CA GLY A 105 13.49 -6.34 -11.47
C GLY A 105 12.46 -5.82 -10.47
N THR A 106 12.34 -4.52 -10.20
CA THR A 106 11.27 -4.00 -9.33
C THR A 106 10.17 -3.34 -10.14
N ALA A 107 8.93 -3.63 -9.76
CA ALA A 107 7.69 -3.29 -10.46
C ALA A 107 7.72 -1.89 -11.11
N GLN A 108 7.18 -1.80 -12.32
CA GLN A 108 7.00 -0.55 -13.06
C GLN A 108 6.46 0.52 -12.11
N VAL A 109 7.30 1.50 -11.75
CA VAL A 109 6.84 2.62 -10.94
C VAL A 109 5.86 3.39 -11.81
N HIS A 110 4.57 3.19 -11.55
CA HIS A 110 3.52 3.77 -12.35
C HIS A 110 3.55 5.30 -12.18
N ASN A 111 3.62 6.00 -13.31
CA ASN A 111 3.73 7.46 -13.36
C ASN A 111 2.33 8.09 -13.43
N LEU A 112 2.07 9.07 -12.56
CA LEU A 112 0.84 9.85 -12.51
C LEU A 112 0.46 10.45 -13.88
N LEU A 113 1.41 11.13 -14.54
CA LEU A 113 1.16 11.79 -15.83
C LEU A 113 0.83 10.79 -16.93
N THR A 114 1.57 9.67 -17.00
CA THR A 114 1.31 8.62 -18.00
C THR A 114 -0.08 8.01 -17.81
N ARG A 115 -0.52 7.84 -16.57
CA ARG A 115 -1.87 7.33 -16.28
C ARG A 115 -2.97 8.36 -16.49
N ALA A 116 -2.72 9.64 -16.23
CA ALA A 116 -3.68 10.72 -16.43
C ALA A 116 -4.05 10.90 -17.92
N ILE A 117 -3.15 10.55 -18.84
CA ILE A 117 -3.36 10.66 -20.29
C ILE A 117 -3.64 9.32 -20.98
N ALA A 118 -3.63 8.20 -20.23
CA ALA A 118 -3.81 6.89 -20.82
C ALA A 118 -5.24 6.76 -21.37
N PRO A 119 -5.42 6.53 -22.69
CA PRO A 119 -6.74 6.46 -23.32
C PRO A 119 -7.56 5.26 -22.84
N ASP A 120 -6.90 4.29 -22.22
CA ASP A 120 -7.47 2.99 -21.83
C ASP A 120 -8.14 3.02 -20.45
N VAL A 121 -7.93 4.08 -19.67
CA VAL A 121 -8.64 4.29 -18.41
C VAL A 121 -9.80 5.22 -18.76
N PRO A 122 -11.04 4.72 -18.84
CA PRO A 122 -12.16 5.57 -19.18
C PRO A 122 -12.33 6.53 -18.01
N ALA A 123 -11.88 7.78 -18.16
CA ALA A 123 -11.95 8.81 -17.13
C ALA A 123 -13.41 8.87 -16.68
N PRO A 124 -13.75 8.39 -15.47
CA PRO A 124 -15.13 8.31 -15.08
C PRO A 124 -15.62 9.74 -14.90
N GLN A 125 -16.53 10.15 -15.77
CA GLN A 125 -17.36 11.34 -15.68
C GLN A 125 -16.81 12.47 -14.79
N GLY A 126 -15.74 13.13 -15.22
CA GLY A 126 -15.26 14.31 -14.51
C GLY A 126 -13.75 14.41 -14.41
N ARG A 127 -13.34 15.50 -13.76
CA ARG A 127 -11.97 15.84 -13.44
C ARG A 127 -11.43 14.94 -12.31
N ASP A 128 -11.51 13.64 -12.50
CA ASP A 128 -10.99 12.63 -11.58
C ASP A 128 -9.58 12.23 -12.03
N LEU A 129 -8.66 12.06 -11.08
CA LEU A 129 -7.27 11.72 -11.34
C LEU A 129 -6.96 10.36 -10.74
N THR A 130 -6.43 9.43 -11.54
CA THR A 130 -5.93 8.15 -11.02
C THR A 130 -4.71 8.39 -10.14
N ILE A 131 -4.73 7.89 -8.90
CA ILE A 131 -3.63 8.07 -7.93
C ILE A 131 -3.00 6.76 -7.47
N ALA A 132 -3.67 5.62 -7.71
CA ALA A 132 -3.10 4.31 -7.43
C ALA A 132 -3.69 3.21 -8.30
N VAL A 133 -2.91 2.15 -8.47
CA VAL A 133 -3.30 0.93 -9.20
C VAL A 133 -3.21 -0.24 -8.22
N TYR A 134 -4.18 -1.14 -8.31
CA TYR A 134 -4.18 -2.41 -7.58
C TYR A 134 -3.77 -3.54 -8.53
N ASP A 135 -3.17 -4.59 -7.99
CA ASP A 135 -2.82 -5.81 -8.74
C ASP A 135 -4.04 -6.54 -9.33
N ASN A 136 -5.24 -6.27 -8.80
CA ASN A 136 -6.49 -6.92 -9.17
C ASN A 136 -7.33 -6.16 -10.22
N HIS A 137 -6.70 -5.36 -11.07
CA HIS A 137 -7.38 -4.57 -12.13
C HIS A 137 -8.44 -3.61 -11.56
N THR A 138 -8.06 -2.90 -10.50
CA THR A 138 -8.82 -1.75 -9.99
C THR A 138 -7.89 -0.55 -9.81
N HIS A 139 -8.47 0.64 -9.76
CA HIS A 139 -7.78 1.93 -9.58
C HIS A 139 -8.35 2.68 -8.39
N ALA A 140 -7.51 3.48 -7.73
CA ALA A 140 -7.98 4.55 -6.86
C ALA A 140 -7.92 5.88 -7.61
N LEU A 141 -9.02 6.63 -7.56
CA LEU A 141 -9.17 7.94 -8.18
C LEU A 141 -9.37 8.99 -7.09
N ILE A 142 -8.73 10.14 -7.23
CA ILE A 142 -9.03 11.34 -6.44
C ILE A 142 -9.90 12.29 -7.25
N ARG A 143 -10.95 12.80 -6.61
CA ARG A 143 -11.85 13.79 -7.19
C ARG A 143 -11.39 15.22 -6.86
N PRO A 144 -11.92 16.25 -7.54
CA PRO A 144 -11.59 17.64 -7.25
C PRO A 144 -11.90 18.08 -5.81
N ASP A 145 -12.88 17.46 -5.17
CA ASP A 145 -13.25 17.70 -3.77
C ASP A 145 -12.34 16.98 -2.76
N GLY A 146 -11.36 16.22 -3.23
CA GLY A 146 -10.41 15.46 -2.42
C GLY A 146 -10.91 14.07 -1.98
N THR A 147 -12.14 13.69 -2.33
CA THR A 147 -12.65 12.34 -2.07
C THR A 147 -11.93 11.31 -2.93
N ILE A 148 -11.77 10.09 -2.40
CA ILE A 148 -11.16 8.97 -3.12
C ILE A 148 -12.24 7.95 -3.48
N GLY A 149 -12.21 7.44 -4.71
CA GLY A 149 -13.05 6.33 -5.14
C GLY A 149 -12.21 5.16 -5.65
N ARG A 150 -12.60 3.92 -5.34
CA ARG A 150 -12.04 2.72 -5.99
C ARG A 150 -12.96 2.26 -7.10
N VAL A 151 -12.40 2.03 -8.28
CA VAL A 151 -13.16 1.61 -9.48
C VAL A 151 -12.48 0.44 -10.19
N PRO A 152 -13.21 -0.48 -10.83
CA PRO A 152 -12.64 -1.49 -11.72
C PRO A 152 -12.25 -0.91 -13.09
N ASP A 153 -11.19 -1.45 -13.70
CA ASP A 153 -10.69 -1.06 -15.03
C ASP A 153 -11.80 -1.10 -16.10
N LEU A 154 -12.58 -2.17 -16.10
CA LEU A 154 -13.59 -2.44 -17.13
C LEU A 154 -14.92 -1.71 -16.88
N ARG A 155 -15.11 -1.14 -15.68
CA ARG A 155 -16.37 -0.51 -15.23
C ARG A 155 -16.10 0.73 -14.39
N PRO A 156 -15.43 1.76 -14.93
CA PRO A 156 -15.07 2.95 -14.16
C PRO A 156 -16.29 3.77 -13.74
N ASP A 157 -17.45 3.55 -14.38
CA ASP A 157 -18.75 4.06 -13.95
C ASP A 157 -19.19 3.52 -12.57
N MET A 158 -18.61 2.40 -12.12
CA MET A 158 -18.97 1.73 -10.88
C MET A 158 -17.94 2.01 -9.79
N VAL A 159 -18.36 2.74 -8.76
CA VAL A 159 -17.54 3.00 -7.57
C VAL A 159 -17.76 1.88 -6.55
N LEU A 160 -16.70 1.11 -6.27
CA LEU A 160 -16.72 0.01 -5.30
C LEU A 160 -16.71 0.52 -3.86
N ASN A 161 -15.89 1.54 -3.60
CA ASN A 161 -15.65 2.10 -2.29
C ASN A 161 -15.33 3.59 -2.41
N THR A 162 -15.64 4.35 -1.35
CA THR A 162 -15.34 5.78 -1.26
C THR A 162 -14.74 6.14 0.08
N TRP A 163 -13.79 7.07 0.07
CA TRP A 163 -13.17 7.63 1.27
C TRP A 163 -13.19 9.15 1.21
N ARG A 164 -13.22 9.79 2.38
CA ARG A 164 -13.35 11.25 2.49
C ARG A 164 -12.10 12.02 2.06
N CYS A 165 -10.93 11.39 2.16
CA CYS A 165 -9.64 11.99 1.84
C CYS A 165 -8.57 10.91 1.57
N LEU A 166 -7.42 11.35 1.07
CA LEU A 166 -6.25 10.50 0.81
C LEU A 166 -5.83 9.70 2.04
N ASP A 167 -5.82 10.32 3.22
CA ASP A 167 -5.38 9.71 4.47
C ASP A 167 -6.27 8.54 4.83
N ASP A 168 -7.58 8.78 4.86
CA ASP A 168 -8.58 7.79 5.22
C ASP A 168 -8.46 6.56 4.31
N TRP A 169 -8.24 6.80 3.01
CA TRP A 169 -7.99 5.75 2.04
C TRP A 169 -6.70 4.97 2.31
N VAL A 170 -5.54 5.64 2.44
CA VAL A 170 -4.24 4.98 2.69
C VAL A 170 -4.29 4.15 3.98
N LEU A 171 -4.90 4.70 5.04
CA LEU A 171 -5.02 4.02 6.34
C LEU A 171 -5.90 2.78 6.24
N CYS A 172 -7.09 2.91 5.64
CA CYS A 172 -8.02 1.79 5.47
C CYS A 172 -7.45 0.69 4.58
N GLU A 173 -6.83 1.03 3.44
CA GLU A 173 -6.28 0.04 2.52
C GLU A 173 -5.04 -0.65 3.10
N THR A 174 -4.18 0.08 3.81
CA THR A 174 -3.02 -0.51 4.50
C THR A 174 -3.49 -1.51 5.57
N ALA A 175 -4.51 -1.15 6.36
CA ALA A 175 -5.08 -2.05 7.37
C ALA A 175 -5.74 -3.28 6.72
N ARG A 176 -6.53 -3.09 5.66
CA ARG A 176 -7.18 -4.18 4.92
C ARG A 176 -6.15 -5.17 4.37
N LEU A 177 -5.09 -4.67 3.74
CA LEU A 177 -4.01 -5.51 3.21
C LEU A 177 -3.22 -6.18 4.32
N ALA A 178 -2.98 -5.50 5.45
CA ALA A 178 -2.33 -6.10 6.60
C ALA A 178 -3.10 -7.31 7.14
N ASP A 179 -4.43 -7.20 7.20
CA ASP A 179 -5.31 -8.26 7.67
C ASP A 179 -5.41 -9.39 6.64
N GLN A 180 -5.52 -9.06 5.35
CA GLN A 180 -5.48 -10.05 4.26
C GLN A 180 -4.17 -10.85 4.28
N PHE A 181 -3.04 -10.14 4.33
CA PHE A 181 -1.71 -10.77 4.41
C PHE A 181 -1.56 -11.62 5.68
N ALA A 182 -2.16 -11.21 6.80
CA ALA A 182 -2.15 -12.00 8.03
C ALA A 182 -3.08 -13.23 7.97
N ALA A 183 -4.19 -13.16 7.23
CA ALA A 183 -5.19 -14.22 7.06
C ALA A 183 -4.75 -15.27 6.02
N ASP A 184 -4.06 -14.86 4.96
CA ASP A 184 -3.61 -15.72 3.85
C ASP A 184 -2.52 -16.74 4.26
N GLY A 185 -2.12 -16.78 5.53
CA GLY A 185 -1.50 -17.97 6.10
C GLY A 185 0.02 -18.12 5.92
N THR A 186 0.74 -17.10 5.45
CA THR A 186 2.22 -17.02 5.64
C THR A 186 2.65 -17.02 7.11
N ARG A 187 1.68 -17.06 8.04
CA ARG A 187 1.85 -17.12 9.49
C ARG A 187 2.13 -18.49 10.13
N GLN A 188 2.16 -19.62 9.42
CA GLN A 188 2.59 -20.88 10.04
C GLN A 188 4.06 -21.25 9.80
N ASN A 189 4.70 -20.76 8.73
CA ASN A 189 6.09 -21.11 8.44
C ASN A 189 7.09 -19.99 8.81
N ALA A 190 6.67 -18.72 8.79
CA ALA A 190 7.55 -17.59 9.08
C ALA A 190 7.69 -17.25 10.59
N PHE A 191 6.90 -17.87 11.48
CA PHE A 191 6.88 -17.59 12.91
C PHE A 191 7.26 -18.82 13.77
N GLY A 192 8.36 -19.48 13.44
CA GLY A 192 9.10 -20.33 14.39
C GLY A 192 8.57 -21.74 14.66
N GLN A 193 9.38 -22.72 14.25
CA GLN A 193 9.44 -24.10 14.75
C GLN A 193 8.16 -24.96 14.64
N SER A 194 8.10 -25.73 13.56
CA SER A 194 7.70 -27.14 13.70
C SER A 194 8.99 -27.98 13.76
N GLN A 195 9.56 -28.12 14.97
CA GLN A 195 10.22 -29.39 15.27
C GLN A 195 9.11 -30.44 15.38
N THR A 196 8.78 -31.09 14.27
CA THR A 196 8.25 -32.45 14.34
C THR A 196 9.42 -33.36 14.71
N ALA A 197 9.72 -33.42 16.00
CA ALA A 197 10.32 -34.61 16.58
C ALA A 197 9.30 -35.76 16.44
N SER A 198 9.34 -36.44 15.30
CA SER A 198 9.00 -37.86 15.22
C SER A 198 10.28 -38.62 15.57
N GLY A 199 10.36 -39.52 16.54
CA GLY A 199 9.39 -40.09 17.43
C GLY A 199 10.09 -41.28 18.10
N LYS A 200 10.33 -41.22 19.41
CA LYS A 200 10.51 -42.41 20.25
C LYS A 200 9.56 -42.30 21.44
N ASN A 201 8.62 -43.23 21.45
CA ASN A 201 7.87 -43.71 22.60
C ASN A 201 8.81 -44.15 23.75
N PRO A 202 8.32 -44.38 25.00
CA PRO A 202 7.02 -43.95 25.55
C PRO A 202 7.06 -43.46 27.02
N LYS A 203 5.87 -42.97 27.46
CA LYS A 203 5.33 -42.87 28.83
C LYS A 203 5.49 -41.53 29.57
N SER A 204 4.42 -40.73 29.56
CA SER A 204 3.59 -40.46 30.75
C SER A 204 2.51 -39.44 30.40
N GLY A 205 1.29 -39.67 30.91
CA GLY A 205 0.13 -38.88 30.58
C GLY A 205 0.10 -37.53 31.30
N HIS A 206 -0.36 -36.50 30.60
CA HIS A 206 -1.27 -35.47 31.11
C HIS A 206 -1.88 -34.71 29.93
N ARG A 207 -3.16 -34.34 30.08
CA ARG A 207 -4.03 -33.74 29.06
C ARG A 207 -3.39 -32.50 28.39
N PRO A 208 -3.55 -32.29 27.07
CA PRO A 208 -3.06 -31.08 26.43
C PRO A 208 -3.88 -29.86 26.87
N VAL A 209 -3.15 -28.79 27.18
CA VAL A 209 -3.61 -27.44 27.51
C VAL A 209 -4.16 -26.76 26.23
N ALA A 210 -5.18 -27.35 25.61
CA ALA A 210 -5.86 -26.79 24.44
C ALA A 210 -6.98 -25.80 24.84
N ALA A 211 -7.10 -25.43 26.11
CA ALA A 211 -8.26 -24.70 26.65
C ALA A 211 -7.94 -23.29 27.19
N ARG A 212 -6.83 -22.65 26.80
CA ARG A 212 -6.44 -21.36 27.43
C ARG A 212 -6.18 -20.15 26.55
N LEU A 213 -6.43 -20.20 25.24
CA LEU A 213 -6.24 -19.01 24.38
C LEU A 213 -7.43 -18.65 23.47
N SER A 214 -8.62 -19.21 23.72
CA SER A 214 -9.89 -18.71 23.15
C SER A 214 -10.46 -17.49 23.91
N GLY A 215 -9.76 -16.97 24.92
CA GLY A 215 -10.29 -15.99 25.88
C GLY A 215 -10.04 -14.50 25.58
N MET A 216 -9.28 -14.13 24.53
CA MET A 216 -8.84 -12.73 24.34
C MET A 216 -9.16 -12.11 22.98
N VAL A 217 -10.13 -12.66 22.23
CA VAL A 217 -10.65 -12.04 20.98
C VAL A 217 -12.14 -11.67 21.07
N GLN A 218 -12.73 -11.69 22.27
CA GLN A 218 -14.12 -11.25 22.50
C GLN A 218 -14.26 -9.85 23.09
N ARG A 219 -13.18 -9.09 23.28
CA ARG A 219 -13.26 -7.70 23.75
C ARG A 219 -12.64 -6.80 22.70
N LEU A 220 -13.49 -6.30 21.82
CA LEU A 220 -13.39 -5.09 20.97
C LEU A 220 -14.29 -5.30 19.73
N ARG A 221 -15.58 -5.55 19.95
CA ARG A 221 -16.60 -5.21 18.94
C ARG A 221 -17.11 -3.82 19.27
N PRO A 222 -16.94 -2.81 18.40
CA PRO A 222 -17.80 -1.64 18.45
C PRO A 222 -19.23 -2.07 18.09
N ARG A 223 -20.17 -1.87 19.02
CA ARG A 223 -21.59 -1.88 18.72
C ARG A 223 -21.93 -0.53 18.10
N PHE A 224 -22.26 -0.50 16.82
CA PHE A 224 -22.99 0.62 16.25
C PHE A 224 -24.50 0.31 16.38
N PRO A 225 -25.32 1.21 16.93
CA PRO A 225 -26.77 1.10 16.86
C PRO A 225 -27.26 1.53 15.47
N GLY A 226 -28.27 0.83 14.96
CA GLY A 226 -29.23 1.39 14.01
C GLY A 226 -30.29 2.21 14.73
#